data_AF-A0A2I7SES0-F1
#
_entry.id   AF-A0A2I7SES0-F1
#
_cell.length_a   1.000
_cell.length_b   1.000
_cell.length_c   1.000
_cell.angle_alpha   90.00
_cell.angle_beta   90.00
_cell.angle_gamma   90.00
#
_symmetry.space_group_name_H-M   'P 1'
#
loop_
_entity.id
_entity.type
_entity.pdbx_description
1 polymer ?
#
loop_
_entity_poly.entity_id
_entity_poly.type
_entity_poly.pdbx_seq_one_letter_code
_entity_poly.pdbx_strand_id
1 'polypeptide(L)'
;MNTATKPLNPPPLNEYEAQVYKYLNTLLPNDTINVADIVKEENNEKFIEIVKKYMRYHVDINSSPYMNGLSFSNDYTKIRKQWD
;
A
#
# COMPACT_ATOMS: atom_id res chain seq x y z
N MET A 1 31.50 -16.14 -12.74
CA MET A 1 30.70 -14.98 -13.22
C MET A 1 29.60 -15.57 -14.10
N ASN A 2 28.33 -15.47 -13.71
CA ASN A 2 27.22 -15.87 -14.57
C ASN A 2 26.17 -14.77 -14.55
N THR A 3 26.06 -14.14 -15.71
CA THR A 3 25.08 -13.15 -16.12
C THR A 3 23.70 -13.81 -16.22
N ALA A 4 22.75 -13.35 -15.42
CA ALA A 4 21.34 -13.54 -15.69
C ALA A 4 20.64 -12.19 -15.52
N THR A 5 20.50 -11.47 -16.63
CA THR A 5 19.46 -10.44 -16.78
C THR A 5 18.12 -11.15 -16.66
N LYS A 6 17.65 -11.32 -15.41
CA LYS A 6 16.33 -11.87 -15.11
C LYS A 6 15.30 -10.92 -15.72
N PRO A 7 14.29 -11.41 -16.47
CA PRO A 7 13.21 -10.54 -16.92
C PRO A 7 12.63 -9.89 -15.66
N LEU A 8 12.47 -8.56 -15.69
CA LEU A 8 11.78 -7.76 -14.68
C LEU A 8 10.28 -8.12 -14.69
N ASN A 9 9.95 -9.38 -14.47
CA ASN A 9 8.60 -9.78 -14.15
C ASN A 9 8.31 -9.18 -12.78
N PRO A 10 7.22 -8.42 -12.63
CA PRO A 10 6.83 -7.93 -11.32
C PRO A 10 6.71 -9.14 -10.38
N PRO A 11 7.10 -8.97 -9.09
CA PRO A 11 6.97 -10.04 -8.11
C PRO A 11 5.54 -10.62 -8.13
N PRO A 12 5.37 -11.93 -7.84
CA PRO A 12 4.05 -12.53 -7.75
C PRO A 12 3.16 -11.73 -6.79
N LEU A 13 1.85 -11.70 -7.06
CA LEU A 13 0.91 -10.81 -6.37
C LEU A 13 1.02 -10.87 -4.84
N ASN A 14 1.28 -12.06 -4.29
CA ASN A 14 1.44 -12.27 -2.85
C ASN A 14 2.71 -11.59 -2.27
N GLU A 15 3.82 -11.56 -3.01
CA GLU A 15 5.04 -10.85 -2.58
C GLU A 15 4.86 -9.34 -2.67
N TYR A 16 4.18 -8.87 -3.72
CA TYR A 16 3.85 -7.46 -3.87
C TYR A 16 2.91 -6.98 -2.75
N GLU A 17 1.86 -7.75 -2.46
CA GLU A 17 0.96 -7.49 -1.33
C GLU A 17 1.71 -7.43 0.01
N ALA A 18 2.62 -8.38 0.27
CA ALA A 18 3.43 -8.38 1.49
C ALA A 18 4.35 -7.14 1.60
N GLN A 19 4.93 -6.69 0.48
CA GLN A 19 5.75 -5.47 0.46
C GLN A 19 4.92 -4.21 0.75
N VAL A 20 3.73 -4.11 0.14
CA VAL A 20 2.80 -3.01 0.41
C VAL A 20 2.39 -3.00 1.88
N TYR A 21 2.05 -4.16 2.45
CA TYR A 21 1.68 -4.27 3.87
C TYR A 21 2.82 -3.85 4.78
N LYS A 22 4.05 -4.31 4.49
CA LYS A 22 5.24 -3.89 5.23
C LYS A 22 5.44 -2.38 5.16
N TYR A 23 5.26 -1.78 3.99
CA TYR A 23 5.37 -0.34 3.80
C TYR A 23 4.32 0.43 4.59
N LEU A 24 3.05 0.03 4.52
CA LEU A 24 1.95 0.66 5.26
C LEU A 24 2.14 0.57 6.78
N ASN A 25 2.74 -0.51 7.28
CA ASN A 25 3.09 -0.68 8.69
C ASN A 25 4.23 0.25 9.16
N THR A 26 5.07 0.73 8.24
CA THR A 26 6.19 1.64 8.58
C THR A 26 5.80 3.12 8.61
N LEU A 27 4.56 3.45 8.23
CA LEU A 27 4.11 4.84 8.15
C LEU A 27 3.91 5.43 9.54
N LEU A 28 4.48 6.62 9.75
CA LEU A 28 4.33 7.37 10.98
C LEU A 28 3.01 8.15 10.98
N PRO A 29 2.48 8.53 12.16
CA PRO A 29 1.35 9.43 12.25
C PRO A 29 1.60 10.75 11.49
N ASN A 30 0.58 11.21 10.77
CA ASN A 30 0.58 12.37 9.89
C ASN A 30 1.42 12.25 8.61
N ASP A 31 2.00 11.08 8.32
CA ASP A 31 2.67 10.86 7.04
C ASP A 31 1.67 10.92 5.88
N THR A 32 2.13 11.54 4.79
CA THR A 32 1.44 11.55 3.49
C THR A 32 2.41 11.08 2.42
N ILE A 33 1.96 10.16 1.58
CA ILE A 33 2.81 9.53 0.57
C ILE A 33 2.08 9.53 -0.76
N ASN A 34 2.80 9.77 -1.86
CA ASN A 34 2.24 9.61 -3.19
C ASN A 34 2.36 8.15 -3.64
N VAL A 35 1.26 7.60 -4.16
CA VAL A 35 1.21 6.23 -4.67
C VAL A 35 2.25 6.03 -5.79
N ALA A 36 2.45 7.04 -6.62
CA ALA A 36 3.42 7.03 -7.71
C ALA A 36 4.89 6.90 -7.24
N ASP A 37 5.22 7.30 -6.01
CA ASP A 37 6.58 7.17 -5.46
C ASP A 37 6.91 5.72 -5.09
N ILE A 38 5.87 4.91 -4.86
CA ILE A 38 5.99 3.51 -4.42
C ILE A 38 5.77 2.57 -5.61
N VAL A 39 4.87 2.94 -6.52
CA VAL A 39 4.30 2.03 -7.51
C VAL A 39 4.32 2.64 -8.90
N LYS A 40 4.70 1.83 -9.90
CA LYS A 40 4.58 2.19 -11.30
C LYS A 40 3.12 2.30 -11.72
N GLU A 41 2.81 3.22 -12.63
CA GLU A 41 1.45 3.52 -13.08
C GLU A 41 0.60 2.28 -13.44
N GLU A 42 1.21 1.29 -14.10
CA GLU A 42 0.59 0.00 -14.47
C GLU A 42 0.09 -0.85 -13.27
N ASN A 43 0.54 -0.55 -12.06
CA ASN A 43 0.22 -1.26 -10.83
C ASN A 43 -0.57 -0.40 -9.82
N ASN A 44 -0.96 0.83 -10.18
CA ASN A 44 -1.71 1.73 -9.29
C ASN A 44 -3.03 1.11 -8.83
N GLU A 45 -3.81 0.53 -9.74
CA GLU A 45 -5.08 -0.11 -9.41
C GLU A 45 -4.89 -1.26 -8.41
N LYS A 46 -3.92 -2.15 -8.68
CA LYS A 46 -3.58 -3.28 -7.80
C LYS A 46 -3.11 -2.82 -6.43
N PHE A 47 -2.31 -1.76 -6.37
CA PHE A 47 -1.88 -1.17 -5.11
C PHE A 47 -3.05 -0.66 -4.29
N ILE A 48 -3.96 0.09 -4.93
CA ILE A 48 -5.17 0.61 -4.27
C ILE A 48 -6.02 -0.56 -3.74
N GLU A 49 -6.19 -1.63 -4.50
CA GLU A 49 -6.92 -2.82 -4.06
C GLU A 49 -6.26 -3.49 -2.84
N ILE A 50 -4.94 -3.64 -2.85
CA ILE A 50 -4.18 -4.22 -1.74
C ILE A 50 -4.29 -3.36 -0.48
N VAL A 51 -4.17 -2.04 -0.58
CA VAL A 51 -4.31 -1.15 0.57
C VAL A 51 -5.75 -1.15 1.10
N LYS A 52 -6.76 -1.19 0.21
CA LYS A 52 -8.17 -1.36 0.63
C LYS A 52 -8.37 -2.67 1.39
N LYS A 53 -7.74 -3.75 0.91
CA LYS A 53 -7.74 -5.05 1.58
C LYS A 53 -7.08 -4.95 2.95
N TYR A 54 -5.88 -4.35 3.04
CA TYR A 54 -5.19 -4.07 4.31
C TYR A 54 -6.09 -3.32 5.29
N MET A 55 -6.71 -2.22 4.85
CA MET A 55 -7.61 -1.43 5.68
C MET A 55 -8.77 -2.27 6.21
N ARG A 56 -9.39 -3.13 5.39
CA ARG A 56 -10.47 -4.02 5.85
C ARG A 56 -10.02 -5.06 6.88
N TYR A 57 -8.82 -5.62 6.73
CA TYR A 57 -8.31 -6.65 7.65
C TYR A 57 -7.88 -6.10 9.00
N HIS A 58 -7.35 -4.88 9.02
CA HIS A 58 -6.84 -4.26 10.24
C HIS A 58 -7.90 -3.37 10.94
N VAL A 59 -9.03 -3.11 10.29
CA VAL A 59 -10.20 -2.51 10.95
C VAL A 59 -10.79 -3.60 11.84
N ASP A 60 -10.52 -3.49 13.14
CA ASP A 60 -11.16 -4.33 14.14
C ASP A 60 -12.68 -4.27 13.91
N ILE A 61 -13.37 -5.41 13.98
CA ILE A 61 -14.80 -5.57 13.67
C ILE A 61 -15.71 -4.70 14.55
N ASN A 62 -15.14 -4.13 15.63
CA ASN A 62 -15.79 -3.19 16.54
C ASN A 62 -15.35 -1.73 16.34
N SER A 63 -14.48 -1.46 15.37
CA SER A 63 -13.84 -0.18 15.14
C SER A 63 -14.18 0.36 13.77
N SER A 64 -14.38 1.68 13.69
CA SER A 64 -14.70 2.40 12.46
C SER A 64 -13.67 2.13 11.35
N PRO A 65 -14.04 2.12 10.06
CA PRO A 65 -13.09 1.96 8.93
C PRO A 65 -11.92 2.96 8.91
N TYR A 66 -12.00 4.01 9.74
CA TYR A 66 -10.97 5.01 9.98
C TYR A 66 -9.96 4.65 11.08
N MET A 67 -10.13 3.54 11.82
CA MET A 67 -9.32 3.21 13.00
C MET A 67 -7.95 2.61 12.70
N ASN A 68 -7.60 2.35 11.44
CA ASN A 68 -6.19 2.16 11.08
C ASN A 68 -5.45 3.46 10.86
N GLY A 69 -6.16 4.58 10.86
CA GLY A 69 -5.66 5.88 10.49
C GLY A 69 -5.21 5.98 9.04
N LEU A 70 -5.35 4.96 8.21
CA LEU A 70 -5.02 5.08 6.78
C LEU A 70 -6.22 5.65 6.03
N SER A 71 -5.98 6.66 5.20
CA SER A 71 -6.98 7.23 4.30
C SER A 71 -6.36 7.52 2.94
N PHE A 72 -7.17 7.41 1.89
CA PHE A 72 -6.80 7.82 0.55
C PHE A 72 -7.24 9.25 0.28
N SER A 73 -6.51 9.96 -0.58
CA SER A 73 -7.05 11.15 -1.25
C SER A 73 -8.19 10.76 -2.21
N ASN A 74 -9.06 11.73 -2.55
CA ASN A 74 -10.23 11.49 -3.40
C ASN A 74 -9.89 10.97 -4.80
N ASP A 75 -8.69 11.25 -5.28
CA ASP A 75 -8.14 10.82 -6.56
C ASP A 75 -7.25 9.56 -6.45
N TYR A 76 -7.17 8.95 -5.26
CA TYR A 76 -6.33 7.78 -4.95
C TYR A 76 -4.83 7.94 -5.25
N THR A 77 -4.35 9.18 -5.42
CA THR A 77 -2.94 9.45 -5.67
C THR A 77 -2.10 9.51 -4.40
N LYS A 78 -2.74 9.66 -3.23
CA LYS A 78 -2.06 9.79 -1.94
C LYS A 78 -2.66 8.87 -0.88
N ILE A 79 -1.80 8.35 -0.02
CA ILE A 79 -2.15 7.69 1.23
C ILE A 79 -1.71 8.57 2.39
N ARG A 80 -2.57 8.70 3.40
CA ARG A 80 -2.31 9.45 4.62
C ARG A 80 -2.50 8.56 5.84
N LYS A 81 -1.59 8.64 6.81
CA LYS A 81 -1.74 8.01 8.13
C LYS A 81 -2.24 9.07 9.13
N GLN A 82 -3.54 9.27 9.22
CA GLN A 82 -4.22 10.09 10.22
C GLN A 82 -4.34 9.35 11.55
N TRP A 83 -3.54 9.73 12.54
CA TRP A 83 -3.85 9.50 13.96
C TRP A 83 -3.71 10.84 14.69
N ASP A 84 -4.50 11.01 15.75
CA ASP A 84 -4.43 12.15 16.68
C ASP A 84 -3.08 12.16 17.42
#